data_AF-A0A436RAT3-F1
#
_entry.id   AF-A0A436RAT3-F1
#
_cell.length_a   1.000
_cell.length_b   1.000
_cell.length_c   1.000
_cell.angle_alpha   90.00
_cell.angle_beta   90.00
_cell.angle_gamma   90.00
#
_symmetry.space_group_name_H-M   'P 1'
#
loop_
_entity.id
_entity.type
_entity.pdbx_description
1 polymer ?
#
loop_
_entity_poly.entity_id
_entity_poly.type
_entity_poly.pdbx_seq_one_letter_code
_entity_poly.pdbx_strand_id
1 'polypeptide(L)' 'RPADKSRHKCIDYIFTSASLARSLQRLWSDRDAVGSDHLPLWAELG' A
#
# COMPACT_ATOMS: atom_id res chain seq x y z
N ARG A 1 -14.16 -7.20 -7.02
CA ARG A 1 -14.48 -8.64 -7.26
C ARG A 1 -13.42 -9.47 -6.54
N PRO A 2 -13.80 -10.45 -5.69
CA PRO A 2 -12.84 -11.18 -4.83
C PRO A 2 -11.81 -12.05 -5.57
N ALA A 3 -12.04 -12.34 -6.86
CA ALA A 3 -11.18 -13.19 -7.68
C ALA A 3 -10.45 -12.40 -8.80
N ASP A 4 -10.30 -11.09 -8.66
CA ASP A 4 -9.58 -10.31 -9.65
C ASP A 4 -8.08 -10.65 -9.59
N LYS A 5 -7.65 -11.53 -10.50
CA LYS A 5 -6.27 -12.00 -10.61
C LYS A 5 -5.29 -10.86 -10.88
N SER A 6 -5.76 -9.67 -11.31
CA SER A 6 -4.89 -8.53 -11.58
C SER A 6 -4.40 -7.80 -10.33
N ARG A 7 -4.94 -8.11 -9.13
CA ARG A 7 -4.53 -7.51 -7.83
C ARG A 7 -3.09 -7.84 -7.39
N HIS A 8 -2.32 -8.58 -8.19
CA HIS A 8 -0.90 -8.82 -7.95
C HIS A 8 0.00 -7.67 -8.45
N LYS A 9 -0.55 -6.72 -9.22
CA LYS A 9 0.25 -5.62 -9.79
C LYS A 9 0.59 -4.62 -8.70
N CYS A 10 1.88 -4.35 -8.50
CA CYS A 10 2.35 -3.30 -7.59
C CYS A 10 2.39 -1.97 -8.34
N ILE A 11 1.27 -1.24 -8.30
CA ILE A 11 1.11 0.05 -9.01
C ILE A 11 0.74 1.22 -8.09
N ASP A 12 0.57 0.95 -6.79
CA ASP A 12 0.27 1.94 -5.77
C ASP A 12 1.54 2.24 -4.96
N TYR A 13 1.84 3.53 -4.74
CA TYR A 13 3.09 3.97 -4.13
C TYR A 13 2.85 5.10 -3.13
N ILE A 14 3.65 5.14 -2.06
CA ILE A 14 3.80 6.29 -1.17
C ILE A 14 5.25 6.77 -1.33
N PHE A 15 5.42 7.98 -1.87
CA PHE A 15 6.72 8.63 -1.95
C PHE A 15 6.94 9.52 -0.73
N THR A 16 8.14 9.46 -0.16
CA THR A 16 8.54 10.30 0.96
C THR A 16 9.80 11.08 0.62
N SER A 17 10.00 12.23 1.26
CA SER A 17 11.31 12.90 1.24
C SER A 17 12.35 12.03 1.95
N ALA A 18 13.64 12.26 1.67
CA ALA A 18 14.73 11.55 2.33
C ALA A 18 14.73 11.75 3.86
N SER A 19 14.34 12.94 4.33
CA SER A 19 14.22 13.23 5.76
C SER A 19 13.10 12.43 6.42
N LEU A 20 11.95 12.32 5.76
CA LEU A 20 10.80 11.58 6.29
C LEU A 20 10.99 10.06 6.19
N ALA A 21 11.74 9.57 5.20
CA ALA A 21 12.02 8.15 5.04
C ALA A 21 12.64 7.51 6.30
N ARG A 22 13.36 8.28 7.11
CA ARG A 22 13.93 7.82 8.38
C ARG A 22 12.89 7.51 9.47
N SER A 23 11.68 8.06 9.34
CA SER A 23 10.56 7.83 10.27
C SER A 23 9.65 6.68 9.83
N LEU A 24 9.86 6.09 8.64
CA LEU A 24 9.06 4.95 8.19
C LEU A 24 9.35 3.70 9.04
N GLN A 25 8.34 3.24 9.77
CA GLN A 25 8.43 2.04 10.61
C GLN A 25 7.90 0.81 9.87
N ARG A 26 6.76 0.94 9.16
CA ARG A 26 6.12 -0.17 8.43
C ARG A 26 5.44 0.29 7.14
N LEU A 27 5.39 -0.61 6.16
CA LEU A 27 4.65 -0.44 4.90
C LEU A 27 3.96 -1.76 4.55
N TRP A 28 2.66 -1.74 4.25
CA TRP A 28 1.93 -2.94 3.81
C TRP A 28 0.71 -2.60 2.97
N SER A 29 0.32 -3.53 2.09
CA SER A 29 -0.96 -3.49 1.39
C SER A 29 -2.02 -4.20 2.21
N ASP A 30 -3.19 -3.58 2.36
CA ASP A 30 -4.35 -4.22 2.97
C ASP A 30 -5.00 -5.19 1.97
N ARG A 31 -4.78 -6.49 2.17
CA ARG A 31 -5.26 -7.56 1.27
C ARG A 31 -6.72 -7.93 1.49
N ASP A 32 -7.29 -7.53 2.62
CA ASP A 32 -8.65 -7.87 3.02
C ASP A 32 -9.65 -6.78 2.62
N ALA A 33 -9.16 -5.59 2.28
CA ALA A 33 -9.98 -4.50 1.75
C ALA A 33 -10.79 -4.92 0.51
N VAL A 34 -12.05 -4.49 0.49
CA VAL A 34 -13.01 -4.72 -0.60
C VAL A 34 -13.62 -3.40 -1.07
N GLY A 35 -14.14 -3.38 -2.30
CA GLY A 35 -14.84 -2.20 -2.87
C GLY A 35 -14.11 -1.51 -4.02
N SER A 36 -12.84 -1.84 -4.26
CA SER A 36 -12.05 -1.40 -5.42
C SER A 36 -11.26 -2.59 -6.01
N ASP A 37 -10.78 -2.44 -7.23
CA ASP A 37 -9.78 -3.30 -7.87
C ASP A 37 -8.35 -3.01 -7.38
N HIS A 38 -8.09 -1.84 -6.79
CA HIS A 38 -6.84 -1.51 -6.10
C HIS A 38 -6.87 -1.95 -4.62
N LEU A 39 -5.68 -2.16 -4.03
CA LEU A 39 -5.51 -2.38 -2.59
C LEU A 39 -5.04 -1.08 -1.92
N PRO A 40 -5.59 -0.70 -0.77
CA PRO A 40 -5.00 0.37 0.05
C PRO A 40 -3.56 0.02 0.43
N LEU A 41 -2.67 1.00 0.30
CA LEU A 41 -1.29 0.94 0.79
C LEU A 41 -1.16 1.80 2.05
N TRP A 42 -0.66 1.21 3.13
CA TRP A 42 -0.48 1.88 4.42
C TRP A 42 0.99 2.12 4.70
N ALA A 43 1.29 3.29 5.28
CA ALA A 43 2.59 3.63 5.83
C ALA A 43 2.44 4.03 7.30
N GLU A 44 3.24 3.43 8.16
CA GLU A 44 3.32 3.77 9.58
C GLU A 44 4.61 4.56 9.84
N LEU A 45 4.46 5.69 10.52
CA LEU A 45 5.55 6.63 10.83
C LEU A 45 5.76 6.73 12.35
N GLY A 46 6.99 7.02 12.77
CA GLY A 46 7.31 7.38 14.15
C GLY A 46 8.75 7.82 14.37
#